data_AF-A0A8J4M656-F1
#
_entry.id   AF-A0A8J4M656-F1
#
_cell.length_a   1.000
_cell.length_b   1.000
_cell.length_c   1.000
_cell.angle_alpha   90.00
_cell.angle_beta   90.00
_cell.angle_gamma   90.00
#
_symmetry.space_group_name_H-M   'P 1'
#
loop_
_entity.id
_entity.type
_entity.pdbx_description
1 polymer ?
#
loop_
_entity_poly.entity_id
_entity_poly.type
_entity_poly.pdbx_seq_one_letter_code
_entity_poly.pdbx_strand_id
1 'polypeptide(L)'
;MDWHAEPKLADLIDAVSPRGVATAAGTSRLAAFADQVPQDARARVLPLLFAGLVDRTNEERDVIITRIKELGRRQRALAKRIEADEARLQQLPENATGDAAAERAGIIERHDLLVRSYHDIGATLGYACQVPSDLDARLGAYAQTLAARLPAAHQ
;
A
#
# COMPACT_ATOMS: atom_id res chain seq x y z
N MET A 1 4.92 22.56 14.74
CA MET A 1 3.53 22.96 14.44
C MET A 1 2.74 21.68 14.36
N ASP A 2 1.69 21.57 15.18
CA ASP A 2 0.88 20.36 15.27
C ASP A 2 -0.46 20.62 14.58
N TRP A 3 -0.72 19.94 13.46
CA TRP A 3 -1.97 20.09 12.72
C TRP A 3 -3.15 19.41 13.44
N HIS A 4 -2.90 18.47 14.35
CA HIS A 4 -3.95 17.85 15.17
C HIS A 4 -4.60 18.86 16.12
N ALA A 5 -3.86 19.91 16.49
CA ALA A 5 -4.38 21.00 17.33
C ALA A 5 -5.32 21.96 16.56
N GLU A 6 -5.48 21.78 15.24
CA GLU A 6 -6.34 22.59 14.38
C GLU A 6 -7.49 21.74 13.82
N PRO A 7 -8.66 21.67 14.49
CA PRO A 7 -9.73 20.73 14.15
C PRO A 7 -10.18 20.81 12.68
N LYS A 8 -10.25 22.02 12.12
CA LYS A 8 -10.63 22.21 10.71
C LYS A 8 -9.64 21.60 9.73
N LEU A 9 -8.34 21.61 10.07
CA LEU A 9 -7.32 20.99 9.24
C LEU A 9 -7.39 19.47 9.38
N ALA A 10 -7.50 18.98 10.61
CA ALA A 10 -7.63 17.55 10.88
C ALA A 10 -8.85 16.94 10.16
N ASP A 11 -10.03 17.56 10.28
CA ASP A 11 -11.24 17.10 9.60
C ASP A 11 -11.09 17.06 8.07
N LEU A 12 -10.41 18.07 7.50
CA LEU A 12 -10.17 18.12 6.06
C LEU A 12 -9.20 17.02 5.62
N ILE A 13 -8.10 16.84 6.36
CA ILE A 13 -7.11 15.78 6.11
C ILE A 13 -7.80 14.42 6.16
N ASP A 14 -8.60 14.15 7.19
CA ASP A 14 -9.34 12.89 7.34
C ASP A 14 -10.38 12.69 6.23
N ALA A 15 -10.95 13.78 5.70
CA ALA A 15 -11.92 13.70 4.62
C ALA A 15 -11.31 13.45 3.23
N VAL A 16 -10.03 13.76 3.00
CA VAL A 16 -9.37 13.62 1.68
C VAL A 16 -8.33 12.50 1.64
N SER A 17 -7.80 12.10 2.79
CA SER A 17 -6.77 11.06 2.90
C SER A 17 -7.21 9.64 2.59
N PRO A 18 -8.46 9.19 2.86
CA PRO A 18 -8.83 7.80 2.63
C PRO A 18 -8.57 7.38 1.17
N ARG A 19 -8.01 6.18 0.97
CA ARG A 19 -7.64 5.66 -0.36
C ARG A 19 -8.78 5.64 -1.39
N GLY A 20 -10.02 5.48 -0.92
CA GLY A 20 -11.20 5.48 -1.79
C GLY A 20 -11.58 6.88 -2.33
N VAL A 21 -10.98 7.95 -1.80
CA VAL A 21 -11.21 9.31 -2.32
C VAL A 21 -10.42 9.48 -3.61
N ALA A 22 -11.15 9.67 -4.71
CA ALA A 22 -10.57 9.98 -6.01
C ALA A 22 -9.71 11.25 -5.94
N THR A 23 -8.54 11.24 -6.58
CA THR A 23 -7.59 12.36 -6.59
C THR A 23 -8.27 13.68 -6.95
N ALA A 24 -9.11 13.70 -7.98
CA ALA A 24 -9.85 14.89 -8.42
C ALA A 24 -10.84 15.44 -7.35
N ALA A 25 -11.49 14.55 -6.60
CA ALA A 25 -12.38 14.98 -5.52
C ALA A 25 -11.59 15.58 -4.35
N GLY A 26 -10.44 14.97 -4.01
CA GLY A 26 -9.54 15.50 -2.99
C GLY A 26 -8.93 16.84 -3.37
N THR A 27 -8.42 17.00 -4.59
CA THR A 27 -7.87 18.29 -5.07
C THR A 27 -8.95 19.37 -5.09
N SER A 28 -10.18 19.05 -5.52
CA SER A 28 -11.31 19.99 -5.48
C SER A 28 -11.63 20.48 -4.06
N ARG A 29 -11.64 19.57 -3.06
CA ARG A 29 -11.86 19.95 -1.65
C ARG A 29 -10.74 20.80 -1.09
N LEU A 30 -9.48 20.43 -1.35
CA LEU A 30 -8.31 21.20 -0.92
C LEU A 30 -8.27 22.59 -1.56
N ALA A 31 -8.60 22.68 -2.85
CA ALA A 31 -8.74 23.93 -3.57
C ALA A 31 -9.79 24.83 -2.91
N ALA A 32 -11.00 24.31 -2.69
CA ALA A 32 -12.10 25.06 -2.08
C ALA A 32 -11.74 25.55 -0.66
N PHE A 33 -11.09 24.71 0.15
CA PHE A 33 -10.59 25.14 1.46
C PHE A 33 -9.57 26.27 1.34
N ALA A 34 -8.55 26.08 0.51
CA ALA A 34 -7.45 27.04 0.37
C ALA A 34 -7.92 28.38 -0.24
N ASP A 35 -8.98 28.38 -1.06
CA ASP A 35 -9.59 29.60 -1.58
C ASP A 35 -10.33 30.40 -0.49
N GLN A 36 -10.80 29.74 0.57
CA GLN A 36 -11.42 30.39 1.75
C GLN A 36 -10.39 30.90 2.78
N VAL A 37 -9.14 30.46 2.71
CA VAL A 37 -8.08 30.92 3.62
C VAL A 37 -7.67 32.36 3.24
N PRO A 38 -7.71 33.31 4.20
CA PRO A 38 -7.22 34.68 3.98
C PRO A 38 -5.80 34.71 3.45
N GLN A 39 -5.52 35.58 2.47
CA GLN A 39 -4.26 35.60 1.73
C GLN A 39 -3.01 35.71 2.63
N ASP A 40 -3.10 36.53 3.67
CA ASP A 40 -2.08 36.74 4.70
C ASP A 40 -1.85 35.50 5.59
N ALA A 41 -2.87 34.65 5.75
CA ALA A 41 -2.79 33.41 6.50
C ALA A 41 -2.31 32.20 5.67
N ARG A 42 -2.37 32.26 4.33
CA ARG A 42 -2.06 31.10 3.45
C ARG A 42 -0.65 30.56 3.63
N ALA A 43 0.33 31.44 3.78
CA ALA A 43 1.73 31.06 3.98
C ALA A 43 1.97 30.27 5.29
N ARG A 44 1.05 30.37 6.27
CA ARG A 44 1.08 29.60 7.51
C ARG A 44 0.20 28.35 7.42
N VAL A 45 -1.02 28.49 6.93
CA VAL A 45 -2.05 27.45 6.99
C VAL A 45 -1.83 26.34 5.95
N LEU A 46 -1.49 26.69 4.71
CA LEU A 46 -1.37 25.68 3.64
C LEU A 46 -0.17 24.74 3.84
N PRO A 47 1.01 25.20 4.30
CA PRO A 47 2.10 24.28 4.66
C PRO A 47 1.74 23.37 5.83
N LEU A 48 0.98 23.85 6.82
CA LEU A 48 0.52 23.03 7.94
C LEU A 48 -0.46 21.95 7.47
N LEU A 49 -1.41 22.30 6.61
CA LEU A 49 -2.30 21.34 5.96
C LEU A 49 -1.52 20.30 5.16
N PHE A 50 -0.53 20.74 4.38
CA PHE A 50 0.30 19.83 3.58
C PHE A 50 1.13 18.89 4.45
N ALA A 51 1.70 19.38 5.56
CA ALA A 51 2.41 18.54 6.51
C ALA A 51 1.52 17.40 7.04
N GLY A 52 0.27 17.69 7.40
CA GLY A 52 -0.66 16.64 7.83
C GLY A 52 -1.05 15.65 6.73
N LEU A 53 -1.16 16.10 5.47
CA LEU A 53 -1.35 15.19 4.33
C LEU A 53 -0.14 14.27 4.11
N VAL A 54 1.07 14.78 4.32
CA VAL A 54 2.32 13.98 4.27
C VAL A 54 2.32 12.94 5.38
N ASP A 55 2.02 13.34 6.62
CA ASP A 55 1.97 12.43 7.78
C ASP A 55 0.98 11.29 7.52
N ARG A 56 -0.26 11.63 7.14
CA ARG A 56 -1.32 10.65 6.89
C ARG A 56 -1.00 9.73 5.71
N THR A 57 -0.38 10.26 4.65
CA THR A 57 0.07 9.45 3.51
C THR A 57 1.17 8.48 3.92
N ASN A 58 2.12 8.91 4.75
CA ASN A 58 3.21 8.06 5.23
C ASN A 58 2.70 6.93 6.13
N GLU A 59 1.77 7.22 7.04
CA GLU A 59 1.12 6.18 7.85
C GLU A 59 0.47 5.10 6.98
N GLU A 60 -0.28 5.51 5.94
CA GLU A 60 -0.91 4.57 5.03
C GLU A 60 0.13 3.76 4.23
N ARG A 61 1.20 4.41 3.76
CA ARG A 61 2.30 3.75 3.06
C ARG A 61 2.99 2.70 3.94
N ASP A 62 3.26 3.01 5.20
CA ASP A 62 3.94 2.11 6.13
C ASP A 62 3.11 0.85 6.41
N VAL A 63 1.79 0.99 6.56
CA VAL A 63 0.87 -0.14 6.70
C VAL A 63 0.93 -1.04 5.46
N ILE A 64 0.84 -0.46 4.26
CA ILE A 64 0.85 -1.21 3.01
C ILE A 64 2.19 -1.91 2.78
N ILE A 65 3.31 -1.20 2.95
CA ILE A 65 4.66 -1.74 2.80
C ILE A 65 4.89 -2.89 3.77
N THR A 66 4.40 -2.78 5.01
CA THR A 66 4.48 -3.87 5.99
C THR A 66 3.75 -5.12 5.51
N ARG A 67 2.52 -4.98 4.99
CA ARG A 67 1.76 -6.10 4.41
C ARG A 67 2.45 -6.71 3.19
N ILE A 68 3.02 -5.90 2.31
CA ILE A 68 3.80 -6.38 1.16
C ILE A 68 5.00 -7.20 1.63
N LYS A 69 5.73 -6.73 2.65
CA LYS A 69 6.86 -7.46 3.24
C LYS A 69 6.41 -8.80 3.84
N GLU A 70 5.28 -8.85 4.53
CA GLU A 70 4.69 -10.08 5.06
C GLU A 70 4.34 -11.08 3.96
N LEU A 71 3.67 -10.62 2.90
CA LEU A 71 3.35 -11.44 1.73
C LEU A 71 4.60 -11.99 1.05
N GLY A 72 5.63 -11.15 0.85
CA GLY A 72 6.91 -11.60 0.29
C GLY A 72 7.62 -12.63 1.16
N ARG A 73 7.57 -12.51 2.49
CA ARG A 73 8.08 -13.55 3.41
C ARG A 73 7.31 -14.85 3.27
N ARG A 74 5.98 -14.78 3.21
CA ARG A 74 5.11 -15.96 3.03
C ARG A 74 5.37 -16.64 1.68
N GLN A 75 5.53 -15.88 0.60
CA GLN A 75 5.84 -16.40 -0.72
C GLN A 75 7.17 -17.18 -0.73
N ARG A 76 8.22 -16.63 -0.11
CA ARG A 76 9.51 -17.33 0.05
C ARG A 76 9.40 -18.59 0.90
N ALA A 77 8.57 -18.58 1.93
CA ALA A 77 8.33 -19.77 2.76
C ALA A 77 7.59 -20.87 1.98
N LEU A 78 6.65 -20.50 1.11
CA LEU A 78 5.99 -21.46 0.22
C LEU A 78 6.96 -22.06 -0.80
N ALA A 79 7.80 -21.24 -1.44
CA ALA A 79 8.83 -21.73 -2.38
C ALA A 79 9.72 -22.80 -1.75
N LYS A 80 10.24 -22.55 -0.54
CA LYS A 80 11.05 -23.53 0.20
C LYS A 80 10.32 -24.84 0.49
N ARG A 81 9.00 -24.78 0.73
CA ARG A 81 8.18 -25.98 0.98
C ARG A 81 7.90 -26.75 -0.31
N ILE A 82 7.68 -26.04 -1.42
CA ILE A 82 7.55 -26.63 -2.75
C ILE A 82 8.85 -27.37 -3.11
N GLU A 83 10.00 -26.71 -2.99
CA GLU A 83 11.31 -27.33 -3.23
C GLU A 83 11.55 -28.59 -2.37
N ALA A 84 11.12 -28.56 -1.09
CA ALA A 84 11.22 -29.71 -0.21
C ALA A 84 10.28 -30.86 -0.61
N ASP A 85 9.06 -30.56 -1.05
CA ASP A 85 8.09 -31.54 -1.54
C ASP A 85 8.58 -32.18 -2.85
N GLU A 86 9.12 -31.38 -3.78
CA GLU A 86 9.73 -31.85 -5.02
C GLU A 86 10.92 -32.79 -4.74
N ALA A 87 11.82 -32.41 -3.82
CA ALA A 87 12.95 -33.26 -3.42
C ALA A 87 12.49 -34.57 -2.79
N ARG A 88 11.40 -34.57 -2.01
CA ARG A 88 10.83 -35.80 -1.43
C ARG A 88 10.17 -36.68 -2.49
N LEU A 89 9.46 -36.09 -3.45
CA LEU A 89 8.87 -36.81 -4.58
C LEU A 89 9.94 -37.49 -5.44
N GLN A 90 11.12 -36.89 -5.62
CA GLN A 90 12.23 -37.53 -6.31
C GLN A 90 12.76 -38.79 -5.60
N GLN A 91 12.58 -38.89 -4.27
CA GLN A 91 12.97 -40.07 -3.48
C GLN A 91 11.88 -41.17 -3.50
N LEU A 92 10.67 -40.86 -3.95
CA LEU A 92 9.52 -41.76 -3.99
C LEU A 92 9.18 -42.07 -5.45
N PRO A 93 9.60 -43.24 -5.98
CA PRO A 93 9.43 -43.55 -7.39
C PRO A 93 7.95 -43.63 -7.77
N GLU A 94 7.63 -43.33 -9.03
CA GLU A 94 6.23 -43.26 -9.50
C GLU A 94 5.50 -44.60 -9.44
N ASN A 95 6.25 -45.71 -9.51
CA ASN A 95 5.74 -47.07 -9.39
C ASN A 95 5.74 -47.59 -7.94
N ALA A 96 5.86 -46.71 -6.94
CA ALA A 96 5.72 -47.09 -5.54
C ALA A 96 4.38 -47.80 -5.30
N THR A 97 4.38 -48.76 -4.36
CA THR A 97 3.19 -49.53 -3.96
C THR A 97 3.03 -49.50 -2.44
N GLY A 98 1.83 -49.85 -1.95
CA GLY A 98 1.54 -49.84 -0.51
C GLY A 98 1.69 -48.45 0.11
N ASP A 99 2.25 -48.40 1.32
CA ASP A 99 2.39 -47.17 2.10
C ASP A 99 3.18 -46.07 1.38
N ALA A 100 4.19 -46.43 0.59
CA ALA A 100 4.98 -45.47 -0.19
C ALA A 100 4.16 -44.79 -1.30
N ALA A 101 3.18 -45.50 -1.88
CA ALA A 101 2.25 -44.91 -2.85
C ALA A 101 1.30 -43.91 -2.18
N ALA A 102 0.81 -44.25 -0.98
CA ALA A 102 -0.04 -43.36 -0.18
C ALA A 102 0.72 -42.10 0.26
N GLU A 103 1.98 -42.24 0.71
CA GLU A 103 2.85 -41.11 1.04
C GLU A 103 3.04 -40.19 -0.17
N ARG A 104 3.37 -40.76 -1.34
CA ARG A 104 3.55 -39.99 -2.58
C ARG A 104 2.31 -39.20 -2.95
N ALA A 105 1.13 -39.84 -2.91
CA ALA A 105 -0.14 -39.18 -3.22
C ALA A 105 -0.43 -37.99 -2.28
N GLY A 106 -0.18 -38.15 -0.98
CA GLY A 106 -0.36 -37.06 0.00
C GLY A 106 0.62 -35.89 -0.21
N ILE A 107 1.85 -36.16 -0.65
CA ILE A 107 2.81 -35.10 -0.99
C ILE A 107 2.36 -34.34 -2.24
N ILE A 108 1.85 -35.03 -3.27
CA ILE A 108 1.32 -34.39 -4.50
C ILE A 108 0.17 -33.45 -4.17
N GLU A 109 -0.82 -33.91 -3.39
CA GLU A 109 -1.96 -33.08 -3.02
C GLU A 109 -1.53 -31.79 -2.29
N ARG A 110 -0.61 -31.95 -1.32
CA ARG A 110 -0.03 -30.81 -0.59
C ARG A 110 0.74 -29.88 -1.52
N HIS A 111 1.60 -30.42 -2.37
CA HIS A 111 2.41 -29.68 -3.31
C HIS A 111 1.54 -28.80 -4.22
N ASP A 112 0.48 -29.35 -4.77
CA ASP A 112 -0.42 -28.62 -5.68
C ASP A 112 -1.11 -27.45 -4.98
N LEU A 113 -1.50 -27.62 -3.71
CA LEU A 113 -2.04 -26.53 -2.89
C LEU A 113 -1.00 -25.43 -2.63
N LEU A 114 0.26 -25.81 -2.40
CA LEU A 114 1.35 -24.86 -2.18
C LEU A 114 1.66 -24.06 -3.44
N VAL A 115 1.75 -24.72 -4.59
CA VAL A 115 2.00 -24.08 -5.89
C VAL A 115 0.90 -23.08 -6.23
N ARG A 116 -0.39 -23.46 -6.08
CA ARG A 116 -1.50 -22.53 -6.27
C ARG A 116 -1.37 -21.31 -5.34
N SER A 117 -1.16 -21.54 -4.05
CA SER A 117 -1.00 -20.46 -3.06
C SER A 117 0.18 -19.54 -3.38
N TYR A 118 1.28 -20.07 -3.91
CA TYR A 118 2.45 -19.30 -4.30
C TYR A 118 2.13 -18.34 -5.45
N HIS A 119 1.40 -18.82 -6.47
CA HIS A 119 0.97 -17.99 -7.60
C HIS A 119 -0.05 -16.92 -7.18
N ASP A 120 -1.02 -17.27 -6.32
CA ASP A 120 -2.03 -16.33 -5.81
C ASP A 120 -1.38 -15.16 -5.04
N ILE A 121 -0.39 -15.46 -4.20
CA ILE A 121 0.38 -14.42 -3.50
C ILE A 121 1.19 -13.58 -4.50
N GLY A 122 1.78 -14.20 -5.52
CA GLY A 122 2.51 -13.50 -6.58
C GLY A 122 1.64 -12.48 -7.32
N ALA A 123 0.43 -12.89 -7.72
CA ALA A 123 -0.54 -12.00 -8.35
C ALA A 123 -0.92 -10.84 -7.41
N THR A 124 -1.20 -11.16 -6.14
CA THR A 124 -1.55 -10.14 -5.12
C THR A 124 -0.44 -9.12 -4.91
N LEU A 125 0.82 -9.57 -4.85
CA LEU A 125 1.98 -8.69 -4.70
C LEU A 125 2.12 -7.71 -5.87
N GLY A 126 1.86 -8.16 -7.09
CA GLY A 126 1.89 -7.30 -8.29
C GLY A 126 0.98 -6.08 -8.15
N TYR A 127 -0.27 -6.30 -7.72
CA TYR A 127 -1.22 -5.20 -7.49
C TYR A 127 -0.87 -4.36 -6.25
N ALA A 128 -0.45 -5.00 -5.17
CA ALA A 128 -0.17 -4.32 -3.91
C ALA A 128 1.00 -3.32 -4.03
N CYS A 129 2.02 -3.63 -4.85
CA CYS A 129 3.17 -2.77 -5.08
C CYS A 129 2.83 -1.45 -5.81
N GLN A 130 1.69 -1.37 -6.51
CA GLN A 130 1.26 -0.14 -7.18
C GLN A 130 0.68 0.88 -6.18
N VAL A 131 0.05 0.39 -5.12
CA VAL A 131 -0.67 1.24 -4.14
C VAL A 131 0.21 2.34 -3.52
N PRO A 132 1.46 2.09 -3.07
CA PRO A 132 2.33 3.15 -2.57
C PRO A 132 2.63 4.23 -3.62
N SER A 133 2.82 3.84 -4.88
CA SER A 133 3.06 4.79 -5.97
C SER A 133 1.85 5.67 -6.23
N ASP A 134 0.64 5.11 -6.17
CA ASP A 134 -0.59 5.85 -6.38
C ASP A 134 -0.86 6.86 -5.23
N LEU A 135 -0.52 6.48 -4.00
CA LEU A 135 -0.55 7.37 -2.83
C LEU A 135 0.40 8.57 -3.03
N ASP A 136 1.64 8.30 -3.47
CA ASP A 136 2.65 9.35 -3.70
C ASP A 136 2.25 10.29 -4.85
N ALA A 137 1.71 9.75 -5.94
CA ALA A 137 1.19 10.54 -7.06
C ALA A 137 0.04 11.45 -6.63
N ARG A 138 -0.88 10.94 -5.80
CA ARG A 138 -2.00 11.71 -5.25
C ARG A 138 -1.51 12.83 -4.33
N LEU A 139 -0.56 12.54 -3.44
CA LEU A 139 0.07 13.55 -2.60
C LEU A 139 0.74 14.65 -3.43
N GLY A 140 1.39 14.29 -4.54
CA GLY A 140 1.95 15.25 -5.50
C GLY A 140 0.89 16.17 -6.12
N ALA A 141 -0.28 15.64 -6.49
CA ALA A 141 -1.40 16.44 -6.99
C ALA A 141 -1.95 17.39 -5.92
N TYR A 142 -2.00 16.95 -4.66
CA TYR A 142 -2.39 17.79 -3.53
C TYR A 142 -1.38 18.91 -3.30
N ALA A 143 -0.07 18.60 -3.35
CA ALA A 143 0.99 19.58 -3.23
C ALA A 143 0.86 20.68 -4.30
N GLN A 144 0.68 20.31 -5.57
CA GLN A 144 0.51 21.27 -6.67
C GLN A 144 -0.74 22.15 -6.48
N THR A 145 -1.85 21.56 -6.03
CA THR A 145 -3.11 22.27 -5.79
C THR A 145 -2.97 23.34 -4.70
N LEU A 146 -2.25 23.02 -3.62
CA LEU A 146 -2.00 23.96 -2.51
C LEU A 146 -0.94 25.00 -2.89
N ALA A 147 0.13 24.60 -3.57
CA ALA A 147 1.20 25.49 -4.01
C ALA A 147 0.69 26.59 -4.94
N ALA A 148 -0.26 26.28 -5.84
CA ALA A 148 -0.90 27.25 -6.73
C ALA A 148 -1.66 28.39 -6.01
N ARG A 149 -1.88 28.27 -4.70
CA ARG A 149 -2.62 29.23 -3.88
C ARG A 149 -1.75 29.98 -2.87
N LEU A 150 -0.48 29.61 -2.76
CA LEU A 150 0.47 30.36 -1.96
C LEU A 150 0.67 31.76 -2.57
N PRO A 151 0.87 32.79 -1.72
CA PRO A 151 1.23 34.11 -2.22
C PRO A 151 2.56 34.02 -3.00
N ALA A 152 2.69 34.82 -4.07
CA ALA A 152 3.94 34.93 -4.79
C ALA A 152 5.06 35.33 -3.82
N ALA A 153 6.15 34.57 -3.82
CA ALA A 153 7.35 34.94 -3.10
C ALA A 153 7.83 36.27 -3.68
N HIS A 154 7.64 37.37 -2.94
CA HIS A 154 8.31 38.62 -3.26
C HIS A 154 9.79 38.38 -2.97
N GLN A 155 10.59 38.27 -4.02
CA GLN A 155 12.06 38.41 -3.95
C GLN A 155 12.40 39.87 -3.73
#